data_AF-A0A017RXH3-F1
#
_entry.id   AF-A0A017RXH3-F1
#
_cell.length_a   1.000
_cell.length_b   1.000
_cell.length_c   1.000
_cell.angle_alpha   90.00
_cell.angle_beta   90.00
_cell.angle_gamma   90.00
#
_symmetry.space_group_name_H-M   'P 1'
#
loop_
_entity.id
_entity.type
_entity.pdbx_description
1 polymer ?
#
loop_
_entity_poly.entity_id
_entity_poly.type
_entity_poly.pdbx_seq_one_letter_code
_entity_poly.pdbx_strand_id
1 'polypeptide(L)' 'MNNYLGGKNQTVIPEAKKALNQFKYEIAREIGVQPPESGYWGNMTSRECGSVGGYMVKRMVEVYENSLIGK' A
#
# COMPACT_ATOMS: atom_id res chain seq x y z
N MET A 1 -17.20 1.19 31.16
CA MET A 1 -17.44 0.33 29.98
C MET A 1 -16.28 0.54 29.01
N ASN A 2 -15.51 -0.52 28.79
CA ASN A 2 -14.22 -0.51 28.08
C ASN A 2 -14.39 -0.25 26.58
N ASN A 3 -13.81 0.84 26.08
CA ASN A 3 -13.67 1.08 24.64
C ASN A 3 -12.39 0.39 24.15
N TYR A 4 -12.54 -0.81 23.58
CA TYR A 4 -11.54 -1.39 22.72
C TYR A 4 -11.41 -0.52 21.46
N LEU A 5 -10.44 0.40 21.46
CA LEU A 5 -9.98 1.09 20.27
C LEU A 5 -9.28 0.07 19.37
N GLY A 6 -10.05 -0.77 18.67
CA GLY A 6 -9.55 -1.55 17.56
C GLY A 6 -8.98 -0.55 16.54
N GLY A 7 -7.66 -0.47 16.47
CA GLY A 7 -6.93 0.48 15.64
C GLY A 7 -7.40 0.35 14.20
N LYS A 8 -8.25 1.26 13.75
CA LYS A 8 -8.59 1.37 12.34
C LYS A 8 -7.36 1.95 11.66
N ASN A 9 -6.65 1.13 10.89
CA ASN A 9 -5.60 1.59 9.97
C ASN A 9 -6.27 2.50 8.92
N GLN A 10 -6.48 3.76 9.29
CA GLN A 10 -7.01 4.79 8.42
C GLN A 10 -5.84 5.46 7.71
N THR A 11 -5.99 5.67 6.42
CA THR A 11 -5.04 6.46 5.66
C THR A 11 -5.06 7.89 6.19
N VAL A 12 -3.89 8.55 6.24
CA VAL A 12 -3.76 9.94 6.72
C VAL A 12 -4.69 10.87 5.95
N ILE A 13 -4.87 10.61 4.65
CA ILE A 13 -5.83 11.27 3.78
C ILE A 13 -6.87 10.22 3.38
N PRO A 14 -8.10 10.25 3.94
CA PRO A 14 -9.15 9.27 3.64
C PRO A 14 -9.53 9.20 2.15
N GLU A 15 -9.51 10.34 1.47
CA GLU A 15 -9.85 10.50 0.05
C GLU A 15 -8.85 9.74 -0.84
N ALA A 16 -7.60 9.64 -0.41
CA ALA A 16 -6.55 8.93 -1.14
C ALA A 16 -6.68 7.40 -1.05
N LYS A 17 -7.56 6.86 -0.19
CA LYS A 17 -7.67 5.41 0.06
C LYS A 17 -7.90 4.59 -1.22
N LYS A 18 -8.74 5.09 -2.13
CA LYS A 18 -9.00 4.40 -3.41
C LYS A 18 -7.76 4.39 -4.30
N ALA A 19 -7.07 5.53 -4.41
CA ALA A 19 -5.84 5.65 -5.19
C ALA A 19 -4.72 4.78 -4.61
N LEU A 20 -4.54 4.77 -3.28
CA LEU A 20 -3.55 3.94 -2.60
C LEU A 20 -3.82 2.44 -2.78
N ASN A 21 -5.09 2.02 -2.79
CA ASN A 21 -5.45 0.64 -3.10
C ASN A 21 -5.12 0.27 -4.53
N GLN A 22 -5.45 1.13 -5.49
CA GLN A 22 -5.11 0.92 -6.90
C GLN A 22 -3.59 0.80 -7.07
N PHE A 23 -2.84 1.72 -6.47
CA PHE A 23 -1.38 1.73 -6.49
C PHE A 23 -0.78 0.45 -5.87
N LYS A 24 -1.33 -0.05 -4.76
CA LYS A 24 -0.94 -1.35 -4.18
C LYS A 24 -1.07 -2.50 -5.20
N TYR A 25 -2.16 -2.55 -5.95
CA TYR A 25 -2.38 -3.58 -6.96
C TYR A 25 -1.44 -3.45 -8.16
N GLU A 26 -1.10 -2.23 -8.54
CA GLU A 26 -0.11 -1.95 -9.60
C GLU A 26 1.27 -2.43 -9.19
N ILE A 27 1.76 -2.01 -8.01
CA ILE A 27 3.06 -2.45 -7.48
C ILE A 27 3.13 -3.97 -7.39
N ALA A 28 2.08 -4.62 -6.90
CA ALA A 28 2.03 -6.07 -6.79
C ALA A 28 2.28 -6.76 -8.14
N ARG A 29 1.58 -6.30 -9.18
CA ARG A 29 1.75 -6.82 -10.55
C ARG A 29 3.15 -6.56 -11.09
N GLU A 30 3.71 -5.38 -10.85
CA GLU A 30 5.05 -5.00 -11.29
C GLU A 30 6.15 -5.88 -10.68
N ILE A 31 6.01 -6.25 -9.40
CA ILE A 31 7.00 -7.09 -8.71
C ILE A 31 6.70 -8.60 -8.82
N GLY A 32 5.74 -8.99 -9.64
CA GLY A 32 5.36 -10.39 -9.87
C GLY A 32 4.58 -11.05 -8.73
N VAL A 33 4.06 -10.26 -7.78
CA VAL A 33 3.19 -10.73 -6.71
C VAL A 33 1.74 -10.70 -7.21
N GLN A 34 1.12 -11.88 -7.31
CA GLN A 34 -0.26 -11.98 -7.76
C GLN A 34 -1.21 -11.46 -6.68
N PRO A 35 -2.04 -10.44 -6.96
CA PRO A 35 -3.01 -9.98 -5.99
C PRO A 35 -4.11 -11.02 -5.76
N PRO A 36 -4.67 -11.10 -4.54
CA PRO A 36 -5.73 -12.04 -4.23
C PRO A 36 -7.02 -11.62 -4.94
N GLU A 37 -7.70 -12.56 -5.60
CA GLU A 37 -8.99 -12.31 -6.28
C GLU A 37 -10.06 -11.82 -5.31
N SER A 38 -10.04 -12.33 -4.07
CA SER A 38 -10.94 -11.90 -2.99
C SER A 38 -10.66 -10.48 -2.49
N GLY A 39 -9.53 -9.88 -2.87
CA GLY A 39 -9.04 -8.63 -2.31
C GLY A 39 -8.53 -8.74 -0.86
N TYR A 40 -8.57 -9.93 -0.27
CA TYR A 40 -8.09 -10.19 1.09
C TYR A 40 -6.64 -10.68 1.09
N TRP A 41 -5.74 -9.80 1.56
CA TRP A 41 -4.29 -10.04 1.60
C TRP A 41 -3.83 -10.88 2.79
N GLY A 42 -4.72 -11.24 3.73
CA GLY A 42 -4.35 -11.98 4.94
C GLY A 42 -3.97 -13.45 4.70
N ASN A 43 -4.32 -14.00 3.53
CA ASN A 43 -3.93 -15.37 3.15
C ASN A 43 -2.57 -15.43 2.42
N MET A 44 -2.00 -14.29 2.06
CA MET A 44 -0.70 -14.21 1.38
C MET A 44 0.44 -14.29 2.39
N THR A 45 1.64 -14.63 1.92
CA THR A 45 2.79 -14.69 2.82
C THR A 45 3.18 -13.29 3.29
N SER A 46 3.65 -13.18 4.55
CA SER A 46 4.15 -11.90 5.09
C SER A 46 5.28 -11.30 4.25
N ARG A 47 6.07 -12.15 3.58
CA ARG A 47 7.13 -11.73 2.66
C ARG A 47 6.56 -11.01 1.45
N GLU A 48 5.56 -11.58 0.78
CA GLU A 48 4.93 -10.95 -0.40
C GLU A 48 4.23 -9.64 -0.04
N CYS A 49 3.44 -9.64 1.03
CA CYS A 49 2.78 -8.43 1.54
C CYS A 49 3.80 -7.34 1.89
N GLY A 50 4.89 -7.73 2.57
CA GLY A 50 5.98 -6.83 2.94
C GLY A 50 6.70 -6.27 1.72
N SER A 51 6.98 -7.10 0.70
CA SER A 51 7.58 -6.66 -0.56
C SER A 51 6.71 -5.63 -1.27
N VAL A 52 5.40 -5.87 -1.41
CA VAL A 52 4.47 -4.90 -2.03
C VAL A 52 4.49 -3.57 -1.28
N GLY A 53 4.35 -3.59 0.06
CA GLY A 53 4.38 -2.38 0.87
C GLY A 53 5.72 -1.61 0.76
N GLY A 54 6.85 -2.33 0.75
CA GLY A 54 8.17 -1.73 0.60
C GLY A 54 8.37 -1.05 -0.76
N TYR A 55 7.93 -1.70 -1.85
CA TYR A 55 8.00 -1.11 -3.19
C TYR A 55 7.04 0.07 -3.36
N MET A 56 5.87 0.05 -2.72
CA MET A 56 4.99 1.22 -2.67
C MET A 56 5.70 2.43 -2.08
N VAL A 57 6.34 2.27 -0.92
CA VAL A 57 7.10 3.36 -0.26
C VAL A 57 8.26 3.81 -1.14
N LYS A 58 9.01 2.87 -1.72
CA LYS A 58 10.13 3.20 -2.62
C LYS A 58 9.69 4.10 -3.78
N ARG A 59 8.61 3.73 -4.48
CA ARG A 59 8.09 4.53 -5.60
C ARG A 59 7.57 5.90 -5.15
N MET A 60 6.89 5.97 -4.00
CA MET A 60 6.41 7.24 -3.43
C MET A 60 7.57 8.18 -3.14
N VAL A 61 8.66 7.66 -2.57
CA VAL A 61 9.89 8.43 -2.31
C VAL A 61 10.53 8.88 -3.63
N GLU A 62 10.65 8.00 -4.63
CA GLU A 62 11.17 8.37 -5.95
C GLU A 62 10.37 9.51 -6.60
N VAL A 63 9.03 9.45 -6.55
CA VAL A 63 8.15 10.52 -7.07
C VAL A 63 8.36 11.83 -6.28
N TYR A 64 8.45 11.75 -4.96
CA TYR A 64 8.68 12.91 -4.11
C TYR A 64 10.07 13.54 -4.37
N GLU A 65 11.13 12.74 -4.46
CA GLU A 65 12.48 13.20 -4.78
C GLU A 65 12.53 13.88 -6.16
N ASN A 66 11.86 13.31 -7.17
CA ASN A 66 11.75 13.95 -8.48
C ASN A 66 11.05 15.31 -8.40
N SER A 67 10.00 15.43 -7.59
CA SER A 67 9.28 16.71 -7.39
C SER A 67 10.14 17.79 -6.73
N LEU A 68 11.10 17.41 -5.87
CA LEU A 68 12.03 18.34 -5.23
C LEU A 68 13.08 18.90 -6.20
N ILE A 69 13.42 18.14 -7.25
CA ILE A 69 14.41 18.55 -8.26
C ILE A 69 13.77 19.45 -9.34
N GLY A 70 12.45 19.64 -9.30
CA GLY A 70 11.72 20.51 -10.22
C GLY A 70 11.66 19.98 -11.66
N LYS A 71 11.69 18.66 -11.82
CA LYS A 71 11.38 17.99 -13.10
C LYS A 71 9.91 17.65 -13.21
#